data_AF-A0A399YUY3-F1
#
_entry.id   AF-A0A399YUY3-F1
#
_cell.length_a   1.000
_cell.length_b   1.000
_cell.length_c   1.000
_cell.angle_alpha   90.00
_cell.angle_beta   90.00
_cell.angle_gamma   90.00
#
_symmetry.space_group_name_H-M   'P 1'
#
loop_
_entity.id
_entity.type
_entity.pdbx_description
1 polymer ?
#
loop_
_entity_poly.entity_id
_entity_poly.type
_entity_poly.pdbx_seq_one_letter_code
_entity_poly.pdbx_strand_id
1 'polypeptide(L)' 'MTIRVRLTRADLQIALAQLTEEQQTVLLLRFEEGFTSAQIATMLGKTDMAIKALQRRALATMARLLTLPRADAARTGMS' A
#
# COMPACT_ATOMS: atom_id res chain seq x y z
N MET A 1 -22.96 6.39 -9.59
CA MET A 1 -23.05 5.61 -8.33
C MET A 1 -21.64 5.46 -7.76
N THR A 2 -21.25 6.33 -6.84
CA THR A 2 -19.90 6.34 -6.25
C THR A 2 -19.83 5.29 -5.15
N ILE A 3 -19.04 4.23 -5.35
CA ILE A 3 -18.75 3.25 -4.31
C ILE A 3 -17.95 3.97 -3.21
N ARG A 4 -18.54 4.15 -2.03
CA ARG A 4 -17.78 4.57 -0.84
C ARG A 4 -17.17 3.34 -0.19
N VAL A 5 -15.87 3.14 -0.38
CA VAL A 5 -15.11 2.15 0.39
C VAL A 5 -14.95 2.69 1.81
N ARG A 6 -15.41 1.94 2.83
CA ARG A 6 -15.05 2.22 4.22
C ARG A 6 -13.72 1.53 4.51
N LEU A 7 -12.64 2.30 4.58
CA LEU A 7 -11.31 1.80 4.91
C LEU A 7 -11.13 1.80 6.43
N THR A 8 -10.80 0.65 7.03
CA THR A 8 -10.45 0.59 8.45
C THR A 8 -8.94 0.57 8.67
N ARG A 9 -8.50 0.88 9.89
CA ARG A 9 -7.09 0.73 10.28
C ARG A 9 -6.60 -0.71 10.12
N ALA A 10 -7.46 -1.69 10.38
CA ALA A 10 -7.12 -3.10 10.22
C ALA A 10 -6.87 -3.46 8.74
N ASP A 11 -7.69 -2.95 7.82
CA ASP A 11 -7.51 -3.18 6.38
C ASP A 11 -6.18 -2.61 5.89
N LEU A 12 -5.82 -1.41 6.37
CA LEU A 12 -4.54 -0.79 6.05
C LEU A 12 -3.36 -1.61 6.60
N GLN A 13 -3.45 -2.11 7.83
CA GLN A 13 -2.41 -2.95 8.43
C GLN A 13 -2.21 -4.26 7.66
N ILE A 14 -3.31 -4.91 7.27
CA ILE A 14 -3.24 -6.12 6.45
C ILE A 14 -2.60 -5.79 5.09
N ALA A 15 -3.00 -4.71 4.44
CA ALA A 15 -2.46 -4.32 3.15
C ALA A 15 -0.95 -4.01 3.22
N LEU A 16 -0.51 -3.29 4.25
CA LEU A 16 0.90 -2.98 4.48
C LEU A 16 1.71 -4.25 4.74
N ALA A 17 1.18 -5.19 5.53
CA ALA A 17 1.87 -6.45 5.84
C ALA A 17 2.09 -7.37 4.62
N GLN A 18 1.36 -7.17 3.52
CA GLN A 18 1.55 -7.91 2.27
C GLN A 18 2.58 -7.29 1.32
N LEU A 19 3.08 -6.09 1.65
CA LEU A 19 4.13 -5.44 0.87
C LEU A 19 5.49 -5.99 1.25
N THR A 20 6.40 -6.07 0.28
CA THR A 20 7.81 -6.36 0.58
C THR A 20 8.44 -5.24 1.41
N GLU A 21 9.49 -5.54 2.16
CA GLU A 21 10.20 -4.52 2.96
C GLU A 21 10.64 -3.31 2.12
N GLU A 22 11.14 -3.55 0.89
CA GLU A 22 11.50 -2.46 -0.02
C GLU A 22 10.30 -1.61 -0.43
N GLN A 23 9.13 -2.22 -0.64
CA GLN A 23 7.91 -1.49 -0.97
C GLN A 23 7.43 -0.66 0.21
N GLN A 24 7.45 -1.22 1.43
CA GLN A 24 7.09 -0.49 2.66
C GLN A 24 8.03 0.69 2.90
N THR A 25 9.35 0.46 2.79
CA THR A 25 10.38 1.50 2.94
C THR A 25 10.16 2.66 1.97
N VAL A 26 9.93 2.34 0.69
CA VAL A 26 9.69 3.35 -0.34
C VAL A 26 8.40 4.15 -0.08
N LEU A 27 7.35 3.51 0.45
CA LEU A 27 6.12 4.22 0.83
C LEU A 27 6.32 5.11 2.06
N LEU A 28 7.02 4.63 3.08
CA LEU A 28 7.33 5.41 4.30
C LEU A 28 8.09 6.69 3.94
N LEU A 29 9.20 6.53 3.21
CA LEU A 29 10.01 7.66 2.76
C LEU A 29 9.23 8.63 1.86
N ARG A 30 8.25 8.14 1.10
CA ARG A 30 7.45 8.98 0.21
C ARG A 30 6.35 9.76 0.94
N PHE A 31 5.62 9.10 1.82
CA PHE A 31 4.37 9.62 2.36
C PHE A 31 4.48 10.15 3.79
N GLU A 32 5.39 9.61 4.59
CA GLU A 32 5.67 10.13 5.93
C GLU A 32 6.73 11.24 5.85
N GLU A 33 7.84 10.98 5.16
CA GLU A 33 8.98 11.91 5.08
C GLU A 33 8.88 12.89 3.90
N GLY A 34 7.97 12.65 2.95
CA GLY A 34 7.73 13.55 1.81
C GLY A 34 8.80 13.52 0.70
N PHE A 35 9.70 12.53 0.68
CA PHE A 35 10.78 12.50 -0.30
C PHE A 35 10.30 12.27 -1.75
N THR A 36 11.06 12.81 -2.70
CA THR A 36 10.90 12.53 -4.13
C THR A 36 11.48 11.16 -4.49
N SER A 37 11.01 10.55 -5.59
CA SER A 37 11.55 9.27 -6.07
C SER A 37 13.06 9.33 -6.35
N ALA A 38 13.57 10.48 -6.79
CA ALA A 38 15.01 10.71 -6.98
C ALA A 38 15.79 10.72 -5.65
N GLN A 39 15.29 11.42 -4.63
CA GLN A 39 15.93 11.42 -3.29
C GLN A 39 15.94 10.03 -2.66
N ILE A 40 14.83 9.29 -2.78
CA ILE A 40 14.74 7.91 -2.31
C ILE A 40 15.72 7.01 -3.08
N ALA A 41 15.86 7.21 -4.40
CA ALA A 41 16.79 6.45 -5.22
C ALA A 41 18.23 6.64 -4.75
N THR A 42 18.63 7.89 -4.46
CA THR A 42 19.94 8.20 -3.87
C THR A 42 20.11 7.55 -2.49
N MET A 43 19.13 7.67 -1.60
CA MET A 43 19.20 7.11 -0.24
C MET A 43 19.32 5.58 -0.22
N LEU A 44 18.66 4.90 -1.15
CA LEU A 44 18.63 3.44 -1.22
C LEU A 44 19.68 2.85 -2.19
N GLY A 45 20.52 3.68 -2.82
CA GLY A 45 21.50 3.22 -3.81
C GLY A 45 20.86 2.56 -5.04
N LYS A 46 19.68 3.01 -5.45
CA LYS A 46 18.90 2.47 -6.59
C LYS A 46 18.71 3.54 -7.67
N THR A 47 18.17 3.14 -8.82
CA THR A 47 17.80 4.10 -9.88
C THR A 47 16.42 4.69 -9.63
N ASP A 48 16.16 5.91 -10.12
CA ASP A 48 14.83 6.53 -10.06
C ASP A 48 13.75 5.66 -10.73
N MET A 49 14.09 4.99 -11.84
CA MET A 49 13.20 4.02 -12.48
C MET A 49 12.84 2.84 -11.56
N ALA A 50 13.81 2.31 -10.82
CA ALA A 50 13.58 1.21 -9.88
C ALA A 50 12.66 1.65 -8.73
N ILE A 51 12.85 2.86 -8.19
CA ILE A 51 11.97 3.42 -7.15
C ILE A 51 10.55 3.63 -7.68
N LYS A 52 10.39 4.22 -8.87
CA LYS A 52 9.07 4.39 -9.50
C LYS A 52 8.38 3.05 -9.75
N ALA A 53 9.13 2.01 -10.14
CA ALA A 53 8.58 0.66 -10.28
C ALA A 53 8.16 0.04 -8.94
N LEU A 54 8.94 0.23 -7.88
CA LEU A 54 8.57 -0.18 -6.52
C LEU A 54 7.31 0.53 -6.03
N GLN A 55 7.21 1.85 -6.22
CA GLN A 55 6.02 2.65 -5.87
C GLN A 55 4.78 2.14 -6.60
N ARG A 56 4.85 1.96 -7.93
CA ARG A 56 3.71 1.45 -8.72
C ARG A 56 3.26 0.08 -8.24
N ARG A 57 4.20 -0.84 -7.98
CA ARG A 57 3.89 -2.18 -7.48
C ARG A 57 3.27 -2.14 -6.08
N ALA A 58 3.82 -1.34 -5.17
CA ALA A 58 3.29 -1.18 -3.84
C ALA A 58 1.84 -0.67 -3.85
N LEU A 59 1.59 0.41 -4.61
CA LEU A 59 0.25 0.98 -4.76
C LEU A 59 -0.74 0.02 -5.43
N ALA A 60 -0.30 -0.74 -6.44
CA ALA A 60 -1.15 -1.76 -7.08
C ALA A 60 -1.54 -2.88 -6.10
N THR A 61 -0.59 -3.36 -5.29
CA THR A 61 -0.85 -4.35 -4.25
C THR A 61 -1.83 -3.81 -3.21
N MET A 62 -1.59 -2.60 -2.69
CA MET A 62 -2.49 -1.96 -1.73
C MET A 62 -3.90 -1.77 -2.32
N ALA A 63 -4.01 -1.24 -3.55
CA ALA A 63 -5.30 -1.05 -4.21
C ALA A 63 -6.07 -2.37 -4.36
N ARG A 64 -5.40 -3.45 -4.74
CA ARG A 64 -6.02 -4.78 -4.82
C ARG A 64 -6.52 -5.24 -3.45
N LEU A 65 -5.72 -5.13 -2.41
CA LEU A 65 -6.07 -5.63 -1.08
C LEU A 65 -7.20 -4.83 -0.42
N LEU A 66 -7.22 -3.52 -0.64
CA LEU A 66 -8.22 -2.62 -0.06
C LEU A 66 -9.56 -2.60 -0.81
N THR A 67 -9.60 -3.19 -2.01
CA THR A 67 -10.83 -3.29 -2.83
C THR A 67 -11.47 -4.68 -2.79
N LEU A 68 -10.83 -5.67 -2.16
CA LEU A 68 -11.39 -7.00 -1.99
C LEU A 68 -12.57 -6.95 -0.99
N PRO A 69 -13.75 -7.50 -1.34
CA PRO A 69 -14.85 -7.64 -0.40
C PRO A 69 -14.41 -8.45 0.82
N ARG A 70 -14.68 -7.94 2.02
CA ARG A 70 -14.36 -8.61 3.28
C ARG A 70 -15.11 -9.95 3.33
N ALA A 71 -14.40 -11.07 3.24
CA ALA A 71 -14.97 -12.41 3.44
C ALA A 71 -15.62 -12.57 4.83
N ASP A 72 -15.27 -11.69 5.76
CA ASP A 72 -15.76 -11.68 7.14
C ASP A 72 -17.14 -11.04 7.32
N ALA A 73 -17.67 -10.31 6.33
CA ALA A 73 -19.03 -9.75 6.43
C ALA A 73 -20.13 -10.83 6.40
N ALA A 74 -19.79 -12.06 6.02
CA ALA A 74 -20.71 -13.19 5.94
C ALA A 74 -20.93 -13.95 7.26
N ARG A 75 -20.21 -13.62 8.36
CA ARG A 75 -20.28 -14.39 9.62
C ARG A 75 -21.05 -13.72 10.77
N THR A 76 -21.50 -12.47 10.61
CA THR A 76 -22.17 -11.72 11.70
C THR A 76 -23.70 -11.71 11.57
N GLY A 77 -24.28 -12.39 10.58
CA GLY A 77 -25.73 -12.44 10.34
C GLY A 77 -26.40 -13.78 10.69
N MET A 78 -25.74 -14.68 11.40
CA MET A 78 -26.30 -15.98 11.78
C MET A 78 -26.04 -16.27 13.26
N SER A 79 -26.74 -15.52 14.11
CA SER A 79 -27.07 -15.86 15.49
C SER A 79 -28.31 -15.07 15.89
#